data_AF-A0AAT9SH64-F1
#
_entry.id   AF-A0AAT9SH64-F1
#
_cell.length_a   1.000
_cell.length_b   1.000
_cell.length_c   1.000
_cell.angle_alpha   90.00
_cell.angle_beta   90.00
_cell.angle_gamma   90.00
#
_symmetry.space_group_name_H-M   'P 1'
#
loop_
_entity.id
_entity.type
_entity.pdbx_description
1 polymer ?
#
loop_
_entity_poly.entity_id
_entity_poly.type
_entity_poly.pdbx_seq_one_letter_code
_entity_poly.pdbx_strand_id
1 'polypeptide(L)'
;MSKAKGKPPILTLSPEHEQQAIDKLKRLFADRFELDLGSFEVAEVLELFTREIAPHYYNRAIFDVQQHLKERFESIESDLWSLEKN
;
A
#
# COMPACT_ATOMS: atom_id res chain seq x y z
N MET A 1 -6.64 -9.64 27.15
CA MET A 1 -5.64 -9.08 26.22
C MET A 1 -6.37 -8.18 25.24
N SER A 2 -6.36 -6.87 25.50
CA SER A 2 -7.04 -5.89 24.68
C SER A 2 -6.27 -5.74 23.37
N LYS A 3 -6.82 -6.23 22.25
CA LYS A 3 -6.35 -5.86 20.92
C LYS A 3 -6.34 -4.34 20.89
N ALA A 4 -5.15 -3.74 20.83
CA ALA A 4 -5.01 -2.36 20.44
C ALA A 4 -5.76 -2.24 19.11
N LYS A 5 -6.87 -1.50 19.10
CA LYS A 5 -7.50 -1.05 17.87
C LYS A 5 -6.49 -0.11 17.24
N GLY A 6 -5.51 -0.69 16.54
CA GLY A 6 -4.52 0.04 15.77
C GLY A 6 -5.31 0.96 14.86
N LYS A 7 -5.08 2.27 15.03
CA LYS A 7 -5.61 3.29 14.14
C LYS A 7 -5.38 2.77 12.72
N PRO A 8 -6.41 2.63 11.88
CA PRO A 8 -6.18 2.18 10.51
C PRO A 8 -5.10 3.10 9.91
N PRO A 9 -4.14 2.56 9.15
CA PRO A 9 -3.19 3.40 8.44
C PRO A 9 -3.98 4.48 7.69
N ILE A 10 -3.53 5.74 7.77
CA ILE A 10 -4.17 6.84 7.04
C ILE A 10 -3.80 6.62 5.57
N LEU A 11 -4.54 5.74 4.89
CA LEU A 11 -4.39 5.39 3.48
C LEU A 11 -5.13 6.41 2.61
N THR A 12 -5.08 7.69 3.01
CA THR A 12 -5.78 8.77 2.33
C THR A 12 -4.91 9.26 1.18
N LEU A 13 -5.46 9.23 -0.03
CA LEU A 13 -4.82 9.81 -1.20
C LEU A 13 -4.88 11.34 -1.15
N SER A 14 -3.94 12.01 -1.84
CA SER A 14 -4.13 13.44 -2.11
C SER A 14 -5.32 13.62 -3.06
N PRO A 15 -5.99 14.79 -3.06
CA PRO A 15 -7.09 15.04 -3.98
C PRO A 15 -6.70 14.81 -5.45
N GLU A 16 -5.47 15.14 -5.85
CA GLU A 16 -5.02 14.87 -7.23
C GLU A 16 -4.90 13.37 -7.51
N HIS A 17 -4.34 12.59 -6.58
CA HIS A 17 -4.21 11.15 -6.76
C HIS A 17 -5.56 10.43 -6.70
N GLU A 18 -6.50 10.90 -5.87
CA GLU A 18 -7.86 10.38 -5.82
C GLU A 18 -8.58 10.61 -7.15
N GLN A 19 -8.54 11.84 -7.68
CA GLN A 19 -9.15 12.14 -8.97
C GLN A 19 -8.53 11.32 -10.11
N GLN A 20 -7.20 11.15 -10.11
CA GLN A 20 -6.53 10.30 -11.09
C GLN A 20 -6.94 8.83 -10.97
N ALA A 21 -7.15 8.32 -9.76
CA ALA A 21 -7.63 6.95 -9.54
C ALA A 21 -9.07 6.79 -10.02
N ILE A 22 -9.94 7.75 -9.73
CA ILE A 22 -11.32 7.79 -10.23
C ILE A 22 -11.33 7.77 -11.77
N ASP A 23 -10.56 8.65 -12.42
CA ASP A 23 -10.52 8.71 -13.89
C ASP A 23 -10.02 7.41 -14.52
N LYS A 24 -9.03 6.75 -13.91
CA LYS A 24 -8.53 5.44 -14.34
C LYS A 24 -9.59 4.36 -14.21
N LEU A 25 -10.30 4.31 -13.09
CA LEU A 25 -11.35 3.33 -12.85
C LEU A 25 -12.56 3.55 -13.76
N LYS A 26 -12.98 4.81 -13.97
CA LYS A 26 -14.04 5.14 -14.94
C LYS A 26 -13.72 4.62 -16.34
N ARG A 27 -12.50 4.90 -16.84
CA ARG A 27 -12.05 4.40 -18.15
C ARG A 27 -12.04 2.87 -18.19
N LEU A 28 -11.54 2.23 -17.14
CA LEU A 28 -11.55 0.77 -17.05
C LEU A 28 -12.98 0.20 -17.15
N PHE A 29 -13.93 0.77 -16.41
CA PHE A 29 -15.32 0.31 -16.42
C PHE A 29 -16.00 0.52 -17.77
N ALA A 30 -15.81 1.68 -18.40
CA ALA A 30 -16.34 1.95 -19.72
C ALA A 30 -15.70 1.02 -20.78
N ASP A 31 -14.38 0.95 -20.84
CA ASP A 31 -13.65 0.28 -21.93
C ASP A 31 -13.68 -1.25 -21.83
N ARG A 32 -13.73 -1.81 -20.62
CA ARG A 32 -13.64 -3.27 -20.41
C ARG A 32 -14.95 -3.92 -20.02
N PHE A 33 -15.88 -3.16 -19.44
CA PHE A 33 -17.12 -3.69 -18.89
C PHE A 33 -18.37 -3.05 -19.51
N GLU A 34 -18.21 -2.08 -20.43
CA GLU A 34 -19.31 -1.34 -21.05
C GLU A 34 -20.22 -0.65 -20.01
N LEU A 35 -19.65 -0.31 -18.85
CA LEU A 35 -20.32 0.35 -17.74
C LEU A 35 -19.93 1.83 -17.69
N ASP A 36 -20.83 2.71 -18.14
CA ASP A 36 -20.66 4.16 -18.04
C ASP A 36 -21.06 4.63 -16.63
N LEU A 37 -20.07 4.75 -15.75
CA LEU A 37 -20.25 5.16 -14.36
C LEU A 37 -19.83 6.62 -14.17
N GLY A 38 -20.60 7.34 -13.35
CA GLY A 38 -20.24 8.68 -12.89
C GLY A 38 -19.04 8.68 -11.93
N SER A 39 -18.55 9.89 -11.62
CA SER A 39 -17.40 10.02 -10.71
C SER A 39 -17.76 9.67 -9.27
N PHE A 40 -19.02 9.83 -8.87
CA PHE A 40 -19.46 9.51 -7.50
C PHE A 40 -19.50 8.00 -7.26
N GLU A 41 -20.07 7.24 -8.20
CA GLU A 41 -20.16 5.79 -8.15
C GLU A 41 -18.77 5.15 -8.16
N VAL A 42 -17.86 5.68 -8.97
CA VAL A 42 -16.47 5.21 -8.99
C VAL A 42 -15.71 5.60 -7.72
N ALA A 43 -16.01 6.76 -7.11
CA ALA A 43 -15.44 7.14 -5.82
C ALA A 43 -15.88 6.18 -4.71
N GLU A 44 -17.14 5.71 -4.70
CA GLU A 44 -17.58 4.68 -3.73
C GLU A 44 -16.82 3.36 -3.91
N VAL A 45 -16.58 2.94 -5.16
CA VAL A 45 -15.73 1.77 -5.44
C VAL A 45 -14.32 2.01 -4.90
N LEU A 46 -13.71 3.15 -5.19
CA LEU A 46 -12.38 3.50 -4.72
C LEU A 46 -12.28 3.55 -3.19
N GLU A 47 -13.33 4.02 -2.50
CA GLU A 47 -13.41 4.03 -1.04
C GLU A 47 -13.40 2.60 -0.47
N LEU A 48 -14.16 1.68 -1.07
CA LEU A 48 -14.13 0.27 -0.67
C LEU A 48 -12.74 -0.33 -0.87
N PHE A 49 -12.10 -0.07 -2.02
CA PHE A 49 -10.73 -0.50 -2.27
C PHE A 49 -9.75 0.06 -1.23
N THR A 50 -9.88 1.34 -0.89
CA THR A 50 -9.01 2.02 0.08
C THR A 50 -9.19 1.44 1.49
N ARG A 51 -10.43 1.13 1.89
CA ARG A 51 -10.73 0.63 3.23
C ARG A 51 -10.38 -0.84 3.41
N GLU A 52 -10.71 -1.68 2.43
CA GLU A 52 -10.65 -3.14 2.59
C GLU A 52 -9.43 -3.76 1.92
N ILE A 53 -8.98 -3.20 0.78
CA ILE A 53 -7.96 -3.84 -0.06
C ILE A 53 -6.58 -3.20 0.15
N ALA A 54 -6.49 -1.88 0.17
CA ALA A 54 -5.23 -1.15 0.31
C ALA A 54 -4.42 -1.50 1.57
N PRO A 55 -5.01 -1.80 2.76
CA PRO A 55 -4.23 -2.22 3.93
C PRO A 55 -3.39 -3.48 3.70
N HIS A 56 -3.88 -4.43 2.87
CA HIS A 56 -3.13 -5.65 2.56
C HIS A 56 -1.86 -5.33 1.77
N TYR A 57 -1.96 -4.47 0.75
CA TYR A 57 -0.81 -4.02 -0.04
C TYR A 57 0.16 -3.20 0.80
N TYR A 58 -0.35 -2.28 1.62
CA TYR A 58 0.49 -1.46 2.50
C TYR A 58 1.28 -2.32 3.49
N ASN A 59 0.61 -3.23 4.19
CA ASN A 59 1.26 -4.12 5.15
C ASN A 59 2.30 -5.03 4.47
N ARG A 60 2.00 -5.50 3.26
CA ARG A 60 2.96 -6.28 2.48
C ARG A 60 4.20 -5.46 2.12
N ALA A 61 4.02 -4.22 1.66
CA ALA A 61 5.13 -3.32 1.35
C ALA A 61 6.01 -3.04 2.58
N ILE A 62 5.41 -2.82 3.76
CA ILE A 62 6.15 -2.66 5.02
C ILE A 62 6.95 -3.93 5.33
N PHE A 63 6.34 -5.10 5.21
CA PHE A 63 7.02 -6.37 5.44
C PHE A 63 8.22 -6.57 4.49
N ASP A 64 8.03 -6.29 3.20
CA ASP A 64 9.09 -6.42 2.20
C ASP A 64 10.28 -5.48 2.52
N VAL A 65 10.01 -4.25 2.94
CA VAL A 65 11.05 -3.31 3.39
C VAL A 65 11.76 -3.83 4.65
N GLN A 66 11.03 -4.37 5.62
CA GLN A 66 11.61 -4.95 6.83
C GLN A 66 12.56 -6.12 6.50
N GLN A 67 12.18 -7.01 5.60
CA GLN A 67 13.05 -8.11 5.16
C GLN A 67 14.30 -7.57 4.47
N HIS A 68 14.15 -6.61 3.55
CA HIS A 68 15.29 -6.03 2.86
C HIS A 68 16.28 -5.38 3.82
N LEU A 69 15.79 -4.63 4.81
CA LEU A 69 16.65 -4.01 5.82
C LEU A 69 17.34 -5.07 6.69
N LYS A 70 16.63 -6.13 7.09
CA LYS A 70 17.21 -7.22 7.88
C LYS A 70 18.40 -7.86 7.17
N GLU A 71 18.24 -8.21 5.89
CA GLU A 71 19.33 -8.78 5.07
C GLU A 71 20.53 -7.83 4.98
N ARG A 72 20.28 -6.52 4.85
CA ARG A 72 21.34 -5.51 4.84
C ARG A 72 22.08 -5.44 6.17
N PHE A 73 21.37 -5.50 7.30
CA PHE A 73 21.99 -5.49 8.62
C PHE A 73 22.83 -6.75 8.86
N GLU A 74 22.32 -7.93 8.51
CA GLU A 74 23.07 -9.19 8.61
C GLU A 74 24.37 -9.13 7.78
N SER A 75 24.32 -8.55 6.58
CA SER A 75 25.52 -8.30 5.77
C SER A 75 26.52 -7.37 6.46
N ILE A 76 26.05 -6.26 7.03
CA ILE A 76 26.91 -5.28 7.73
C ILE A 76 27.54 -5.92 8.96
N GLU A 77 26.79 -6.71 9.72
CA GLU A 77 27.31 -7.45 10.86
C GLU A 77 28.41 -8.42 10.42
N SER A 78 28.19 -9.21 9.36
CA SER A 78 29.20 -10.10 8.79
C SER A 78 30.47 -9.35 8.37
N ASP A 79 30.33 -8.19 7.73
CA ASP A 79 31.46 -7.36 7.34
C ASP A 79 32.23 -6.86 8.57
N LEU A 80 31.54 -6.46 9.65
CA LEU A 80 32.18 -6.02 10.88
C LEU A 80 32.96 -7.14 11.58
N TRP A 81 32.35 -8.33 11.69
CA TRP A 81 33.03 -9.52 12.23
C TRP A 81 34.32 -9.84 11.48
N SER A 82 34.36 -9.63 10.16
CA SER A 82 35.55 -9.87 9.35
C SER A 82 36.73 -8.94 9.67
N LEU A 83 36.46 -7.76 10.25
CA LEU A 83 37.45 -6.76 10.62
C LEU A 83 37.97 -6.92 12.05
N GLU A 84 37.27 -7.68 12.90
CA GLU A 84 37.68 -7.95 14.27
C GLU A 84 39.02 -8.73 14.27
N LYS A 85 40.01 -8.22 14.99
CA LYS A 85 41.30 -8.90 15.18
C LYS A 85 41.42 -9.40 16.60
N ASN A 86 41.93 -10.63 16.73
CA ASN A 86 42.35 -11.24 17.99
C ASN A 86 43.47 -10.45 18.67
#